data_AF-V6KYS8-F1
#
_entry.id   AF-V6KYS8-F1
#
_cell.length_a   1.000
_cell.length_b   1.000
_cell.length_c   1.000
_cell.angle_alpha   90.00
_cell.angle_beta   90.00
_cell.angle_gamma   90.00
#
_symmetry.space_group_name_H-M   'P 1'
#
loop_
_entity.id
_entity.type
_entity.pdbx_description
1 polymer ?
#
loop_
_entity_poly.entity_id
_entity_poly.type
_entity_poly.pdbx_seq_one_letter_code
_entity_poly.pdbx_strand_id
1 'polypeptide(L)'
;MSGSLIGKIEKAERQCDRSLALLLDEVLEADGSLERLWLYLFSDADRAKPADPARKSGDTSERPGTVDLWEDELSVAQRMQAVASSNVDDATLAVLRAGCDDIVERYEAEGPQRLAPNTRNLRQAVHDLLAGSQHPSQRKQLYELAAKASGLLAYMAVNAGRLRLARSYCAEALQLSRAIEDRNLTAWVHGTQSLEAYYDGRYADAREYALGGLL
;
A
#
# COMPACT_ATOMS: atom_id res chain seq x y z
N MET A 1 17.06 23.10 -26.48
CA MET A 1 16.98 24.15 -25.43
C MET A 1 18.40 24.42 -24.90
N SER A 2 18.80 25.68 -24.71
CA SER A 2 20.11 26.01 -24.12
C SER A 2 20.06 25.85 -22.60
N GLY A 3 21.10 25.26 -21.98
CA GLY A 3 21.18 25.04 -20.53
C GLY A 3 21.04 26.31 -19.68
N SER A 4 21.21 27.49 -20.29
CA SER A 4 20.96 28.78 -19.65
C SER A 4 19.47 29.07 -19.37
N LEU A 5 18.55 28.46 -20.12
CA LEU A 5 17.09 28.60 -19.91
C LEU A 5 16.59 27.72 -18.76
N ILE A 6 17.09 26.50 -18.64
CA ILE A 6 16.74 25.55 -17.58
C ILE A 6 17.16 26.11 -16.21
N GLY A 7 18.38 26.64 -16.10
CA GLY A 7 18.88 27.20 -14.84
C GLY A 7 18.15 28.45 -14.33
N LYS A 8 17.36 29.13 -15.18
CA LYS A 8 16.52 30.28 -14.75
C LYS A 8 15.14 29.84 -14.25
N ILE A 9 14.64 28.70 -14.73
CA ILE A 9 13.40 28.08 -14.25
C ILE A 9 13.65 27.44 -12.88
N GLU A 10 14.79 26.76 -12.71
CA GLU A 10 15.18 26.16 -11.41
C GLU A 10 15.37 27.20 -10.29
N LYS A 11 15.77 28.42 -10.63
CA LYS A 11 15.94 29.53 -9.66
C LYS A 11 14.66 30.32 -9.39
N ALA A 12 13.53 29.92 -9.96
CA ALA A 12 12.24 30.63 -9.89
C ALA A 12 12.29 32.10 -10.35
N GLU A 13 13.33 32.50 -11.12
CA GLU A 13 13.46 33.86 -11.64
C GLU A 13 12.52 34.12 -12.83
N ARG A 14 11.90 33.07 -13.39
CA ARG A 14 10.95 33.17 -14.50
C ARG A 14 9.80 32.18 -14.31
N GLN A 15 8.57 32.70 -14.27
CA GLN A 15 7.37 31.86 -14.26
C GLN A 15 7.24 31.09 -15.57
N CYS A 16 6.86 29.82 -15.45
CA CYS A 16 6.60 28.95 -16.60
C CYS A 16 5.41 29.51 -17.38
N ASP A 17 5.64 29.96 -18.62
CA ASP A 17 4.57 30.37 -19.52
C ASP A 17 3.97 29.16 -20.24
N ARG A 18 2.74 29.31 -20.77
CA ARG A 18 2.02 28.23 -21.45
C ARG A 18 2.83 27.60 -22.59
N SER A 19 3.63 28.41 -23.29
CA SER A 19 4.48 27.97 -24.40
C SER A 19 5.54 26.99 -23.92
N LEU A 20 6.10 27.20 -22.73
CA LEU A 20 7.07 26.31 -22.10
C LEU A 20 6.43 25.02 -21.58
N ALA A 21 5.21 25.09 -21.02
CA ALA A 21 4.47 23.91 -20.58
C ALA A 21 4.19 22.94 -21.74
N LEU A 22 3.79 23.48 -22.91
CA LEU A 22 3.59 22.72 -24.14
C LEU A 22 4.87 22.04 -24.64
N LEU A 23 6.00 22.75 -24.60
CA LEU A 23 7.28 22.22 -25.05
C LEU A 23 7.79 21.10 -24.12
N LEU A 24 7.51 21.20 -22.82
CA LEU A 24 7.84 20.14 -21.86
C LEU A 24 6.91 18.94 -22.02
N ASP A 25 5.63 19.14 -22.31
CA ASP A 25 4.70 18.04 -22.62
C ASP A 25 5.17 17.24 -23.84
N GLU A 26 5.65 17.92 -24.89
CA GLU A 26 6.16 17.28 -26.10
C GLU A 26 7.47 16.52 -25.83
N VAL A 27 8.42 17.11 -25.10
CA VAL A 27 9.71 16.48 -24.80
C VAL A 27 9.58 15.29 -23.84
N LEU A 28 8.64 15.36 -22.91
CA LEU A 28 8.43 14.32 -21.89
C LEU A 28 7.36 13.30 -22.30
N GLU A 29 6.78 13.43 -23.49
CA GLU A 29 5.65 12.62 -23.98
C GLU A 29 4.48 12.58 -22.97
N ALA A 30 4.24 13.68 -22.25
CA ALA A 30 3.30 13.74 -21.14
C ALA A 30 1.82 13.95 -21.57
N ASP A 31 1.53 13.81 -22.85
CA ASP A 31 0.17 13.80 -23.44
C ASP A 31 -0.72 14.98 -23.00
N GLY A 32 -0.15 16.19 -22.99
CA GLY A 32 -0.85 17.42 -22.64
C GLY A 32 -1.13 17.61 -21.14
N SER A 33 -0.56 16.76 -20.29
CA SER A 33 -0.84 16.76 -18.85
C SER A 33 -0.28 18.00 -18.15
N LEU A 34 0.87 18.50 -18.58
CA LEU A 34 1.50 19.69 -18.02
C LEU A 34 0.77 20.97 -18.47
N GLU A 35 0.26 21.03 -19.70
CA GLU A 35 -0.59 22.13 -20.16
C GLU A 35 -1.90 22.20 -19.36
N ARG A 36 -2.57 21.05 -19.15
CA ARG A 36 -3.82 20.99 -18.36
C ARG A 36 -3.61 21.44 -16.92
N LEU A 37 -2.51 21.02 -16.31
CA LEU A 37 -2.16 21.40 -14.95
C LEU A 37 -1.86 22.90 -14.83
N TRP A 38 -1.19 23.47 -15.84
CA TRP A 38 -0.98 24.92 -15.93
C TRP A 38 -2.30 25.67 -16.01
N LEU A 39 -3.22 25.26 -16.90
CA LEU A 39 -4.53 25.91 -17.03
C LEU A 39 -5.32 25.89 -15.72
N TYR A 40 -5.31 24.76 -15.01
CA TYR A 40 -6.01 24.61 -13.73
C TYR A 40 -5.49 25.57 -12.65
N LEU A 41 -4.17 25.70 -12.53
CA LEU A 41 -3.55 26.55 -11.50
C LEU A 41 -3.75 28.05 -11.74
N PHE A 42 -3.92 28.47 -13.01
CA PHE A 42 -3.96 29.88 -13.37
C PHE A 42 -5.33 30.37 -13.85
N SER A 43 -6.35 29.51 -13.99
CA SER A 43 -7.71 29.91 -14.40
C SER A 43 -8.62 30.38 -13.26
N ASP A 44 -8.29 30.09 -12.00
CA ASP A 44 -9.11 30.47 -10.84
C ASP A 44 -8.93 31.93 -10.39
N ALA A 45 -7.96 32.66 -10.97
CA ALA A 45 -7.66 34.04 -10.58
C ALA A 45 -8.67 35.10 -11.08
N ASP A 46 -9.57 34.77 -12.02
CA ASP A 46 -10.39 35.76 -12.76
C ASP A 46 -11.89 35.77 -12.40
N ARG A 47 -12.35 35.03 -11.39
CA ARG A 47 -13.78 34.99 -11.00
C ARG A 47 -14.06 35.47 -9.58
N ALA A 48 -13.84 36.76 -9.31
CA ALA A 48 -14.61 37.45 -8.25
C ALA A 48 -14.55 39.00 -8.38
N LYS A 49 -15.72 39.61 -8.66
CA LYS A 49 -16.28 40.91 -8.18
C LYS A 49 -16.99 41.70 -9.30
N PRO A 50 -18.10 42.43 -9.01
CA PRO A 50 -18.20 43.57 -8.05
C PRO A 50 -19.53 43.60 -7.24
N ALA A 51 -19.88 44.53 -6.33
CA ALA A 51 -19.26 45.47 -5.37
C ALA A 51 -20.44 46.10 -4.59
N ASP A 52 -20.30 46.45 -3.31
CA ASP A 52 -20.93 47.67 -2.74
C ASP A 52 -20.21 48.12 -1.43
N PRO A 53 -20.07 49.44 -1.14
CA PRO A 53 -19.13 49.94 -0.15
C PRO A 53 -19.79 50.47 1.13
N ALA A 54 -19.23 50.12 2.29
CA ALA A 54 -19.31 50.98 3.48
C ALA A 54 -18.28 50.59 4.57
N ARG A 55 -17.09 51.23 4.49
CA ARG A 55 -16.42 51.97 5.58
C ARG A 55 -16.25 51.30 6.97
N LYS A 56 -15.01 50.96 7.34
CA LYS A 56 -14.12 51.80 8.18
C LYS A 56 -12.79 51.08 8.51
N SER A 57 -11.72 51.68 8.00
CA SER A 57 -10.41 51.93 8.61
C SER A 57 -9.95 51.02 9.77
N GLY A 58 -9.07 50.09 9.43
CA GLY A 58 -8.04 49.52 10.28
C GLY A 58 -6.85 49.22 9.37
N ASP A 59 -5.83 50.06 9.44
CA ASP A 59 -4.62 49.99 8.62
C ASP A 59 -3.79 48.77 9.04
N THR A 60 -4.00 47.66 8.34
CA THR A 60 -3.00 46.63 8.09
C THR A 60 -3.01 46.41 6.60
N SER A 61 -1.98 46.93 5.94
CA SER A 61 -1.66 46.66 4.53
C SER A 61 -1.55 45.15 4.28
N GLU A 62 -2.68 44.47 4.06
CA GLU A 62 -2.72 43.18 3.40
C GLU A 62 -2.35 43.40 1.93
N ARG A 63 -1.06 43.19 1.64
CA ARG A 63 -0.62 42.87 0.28
C ARG A 63 -1.49 41.71 -0.24
N PRO A 64 -1.86 41.68 -1.53
CA PRO A 64 -2.59 40.54 -2.09
C PRO A 64 -1.80 39.29 -1.73
N GLY A 65 -2.43 38.40 -0.96
CA GLY A 65 -1.80 37.23 -0.39
C GLY A 65 -1.12 36.43 -1.49
N THR A 66 0.21 36.51 -1.55
CA THR A 66 1.02 35.44 -2.10
C THR A 66 0.57 34.19 -1.34
N VAL A 67 -0.23 33.36 -2.00
CA VAL A 67 -0.41 31.98 -1.59
C VAL A 67 1.00 31.46 -1.41
N ASP A 68 1.40 31.15 -0.17
CA ASP A 68 2.71 30.58 0.04
C ASP A 68 2.75 29.29 -0.77
N LEU A 69 3.66 29.24 -1.74
CA LEU A 69 3.81 28.09 -2.64
C LEU A 69 4.30 26.87 -1.85
N TRP A 70 4.87 27.11 -0.67
CA TRP A 70 5.43 26.11 0.21
C TRP A 70 4.47 25.86 1.38
N GLU A 71 4.38 24.60 1.76
CA GLU A 71 3.69 24.23 2.97
C GLU A 71 4.47 24.65 4.23
N ASP A 72 3.76 24.82 5.33
CA ASP A 72 4.34 25.16 6.62
C ASP A 72 4.96 23.93 7.33
N GLU A 73 5.88 24.18 8.26
CA GLU A 73 6.55 23.12 9.00
C GLU A 73 5.62 22.28 9.89
N LEU A 74 4.48 22.84 10.33
CA LEU A 74 3.49 22.11 11.11
C LEU A 74 2.76 21.07 10.24
N SER A 75 2.47 21.38 8.98
CA SER A 75 1.91 20.45 7.99
C SER A 75 2.86 19.27 7.74
N VAL A 76 4.17 19.54 7.64
CA VAL A 76 5.21 18.50 7.56
C VAL A 76 5.25 17.67 8.85
N ALA A 77 5.25 18.32 10.03
CA ALA A 77 5.27 17.64 11.32
C ALA A 77 4.03 16.77 11.58
N GLN A 78 2.85 17.20 11.13
CA GLN A 78 1.61 16.44 11.24
C GLN A 78 1.68 15.14 10.41
N ARG A 79 2.26 15.19 9.20
CA ARG A 79 2.48 13.97 8.41
C ARG A 79 3.54 13.06 9.00
N MET A 80 4.63 13.62 9.54
CA MET A 80 5.62 12.84 10.28
C MET A 80 4.98 12.12 11.49
N GLN A 81 4.11 12.81 12.22
CA GLN A 81 3.36 12.24 13.35
C GLN A 81 2.36 11.18 12.90
N ALA A 82 1.68 11.38 11.76
CA ALA A 82 0.78 10.38 11.20
C ALA A 82 1.52 9.08 10.85
N VAL A 83 2.74 9.18 10.30
CA VAL A 83 3.63 8.02 10.05
C VAL A 83 4.15 7.40 11.35
N ALA A 84 4.37 8.21 12.39
CA ALA A 84 4.75 7.73 13.71
C ALA A 84 3.57 7.15 14.51
N SER A 85 2.33 7.32 14.08
CA SER A 85 1.18 6.73 14.73
C SER A 85 1.09 5.23 14.41
N SER A 86 0.81 4.41 15.43
CA SER A 86 0.55 2.98 15.25
C SER A 86 -0.74 2.57 15.93
N ASN A 87 -1.53 1.74 15.25
CA ASN A 87 -2.73 1.11 15.77
C ASN A 87 -2.48 -0.26 16.43
N VAL A 88 -1.22 -0.66 16.56
CA VAL A 88 -0.82 -1.94 17.14
C VAL A 88 0.44 -1.78 17.98
N ASP A 89 0.50 -2.46 19.12
CA ASP A 89 1.70 -2.56 19.95
C ASP A 89 2.35 -3.95 19.84
N ASP A 90 3.58 -4.06 20.33
CA ASP A 90 4.36 -5.30 20.24
C ASP A 90 3.74 -6.45 21.05
N ALA A 91 3.03 -6.13 22.14
CA ALA A 91 2.32 -7.13 22.95
C ALA A 91 1.17 -7.78 22.17
N THR A 92 0.39 -6.98 21.43
CA THR A 92 -0.68 -7.47 20.56
C THR A 92 -0.11 -8.33 19.43
N LEU A 93 0.99 -7.91 18.81
CA LEU A 93 1.68 -8.72 17.79
C LEU A 93 2.17 -10.06 18.35
N ALA A 94 2.70 -10.08 19.57
CA ALA A 94 3.11 -11.31 20.24
C ALA A 94 1.92 -12.26 20.48
N VAL A 95 0.76 -11.74 20.91
CA VAL A 95 -0.46 -12.53 21.09
C VAL A 95 -0.96 -13.11 19.76
N LEU A 96 -0.98 -12.31 18.69
CA LEU A 96 -1.40 -12.80 17.37
C LEU A 96 -0.45 -13.88 16.82
N ARG A 97 0.85 -13.75 17.09
CA ARG A 97 1.84 -14.77 16.74
C ARG A 97 1.62 -16.06 17.52
N ALA A 98 1.46 -15.97 18.84
CA ALA A 98 1.14 -17.13 19.68
C ALA A 98 -0.17 -17.81 19.22
N GLY A 99 -1.17 -17.05 18.78
CA GLY A 99 -2.40 -17.59 18.21
C GLY A 99 -2.18 -18.35 16.90
N CYS A 100 -1.26 -17.91 16.04
CA CYS A 100 -0.86 -18.69 14.86
C CYS A 100 -0.15 -19.98 15.25
N ASP A 101 0.78 -19.91 16.20
CA ASP A 101 1.55 -21.06 16.65
C ASP A 101 0.63 -22.12 17.31
N ASP A 102 -0.34 -21.71 18.13
CA ASP A 102 -1.37 -22.58 18.72
C ASP A 102 -2.19 -23.33 17.65
N ILE A 103 -2.54 -22.66 16.55
CA ILE A 103 -3.26 -23.29 15.44
C ILE A 103 -2.41 -24.40 14.81
N VAL A 104 -1.10 -24.17 14.64
CA VAL A 104 -0.18 -25.17 14.09
C VAL A 104 -0.07 -26.37 15.03
N GLU A 105 0.13 -26.13 16.32
CA GLU A 105 0.26 -27.18 17.34
C GLU A 105 -0.98 -28.07 17.43
N ARG A 106 -2.18 -27.49 17.30
CA ARG A 106 -3.45 -28.20 17.44
C ARG A 106 -3.92 -28.87 16.15
N TYR A 107 -3.26 -28.60 15.01
CA TYR A 107 -3.74 -29.02 13.70
C TYR A 107 -3.95 -30.52 13.59
N GLU A 108 -2.96 -31.32 13.99
CA GLU A 108 -3.03 -32.78 13.89
C GLU A 108 -4.14 -33.38 14.78
N ALA A 109 -4.44 -32.74 15.92
CA ALA A 109 -5.44 -33.23 16.86
C ALA A 109 -6.88 -32.84 16.46
N GLU A 110 -7.08 -31.65 15.91
CA GLU A 110 -8.42 -31.09 15.67
C GLU A 110 -8.85 -31.07 14.20
N GLY A 111 -7.88 -31.06 13.30
CA GLY A 111 -8.10 -31.06 11.85
C GLY A 111 -8.66 -29.74 11.29
N PRO A 112 -8.81 -29.68 9.96
CA PRO A 112 -9.10 -28.45 9.24
C PRO A 112 -10.49 -27.87 9.53
N GLN A 113 -11.50 -28.71 9.73
CA GLN A 113 -12.88 -28.24 9.92
C GLN A 113 -13.06 -27.49 11.24
N ARG A 114 -12.36 -27.90 12.29
CA ARG A 114 -12.45 -27.27 13.61
C ARG A 114 -11.64 -25.98 13.70
N LEU A 115 -10.46 -25.94 13.08
CA LEU A 115 -9.53 -24.82 13.21
C LEU A 115 -9.76 -23.70 12.19
N ALA A 116 -10.29 -24.00 10.99
CA ALA A 116 -10.50 -23.00 9.95
C ALA A 116 -11.32 -21.76 10.36
N PRO A 117 -12.37 -21.85 11.20
CA PRO A 117 -13.04 -20.65 11.74
C PRO A 117 -12.10 -19.75 12.55
N ASN A 118 -11.29 -20.35 13.45
CA ASN A 118 -10.34 -19.60 14.27
C ASN A 118 -9.26 -18.93 13.39
N THR A 119 -8.66 -19.68 12.47
CA THR A 119 -7.65 -19.15 11.56
C THR A 119 -8.18 -18.02 10.68
N ARG A 120 -9.45 -18.10 10.22
CA ARG A 120 -10.11 -17.00 9.49
C ARG A 120 -10.28 -15.76 10.35
N ASN A 121 -10.69 -15.92 11.61
CA ASN A 121 -10.85 -14.79 12.52
C ASN A 121 -9.51 -14.11 12.82
N LEU A 122 -8.46 -14.89 13.07
CA LEU A 122 -7.10 -14.36 13.24
C LEU A 122 -6.66 -13.59 12.01
N ARG A 123 -6.81 -14.19 10.81
CA ARG A 123 -6.46 -13.53 9.55
C ARG A 123 -7.22 -12.21 9.38
N GLN A 124 -8.53 -12.21 9.66
CA GLN A 124 -9.34 -10.99 9.57
C GLN A 124 -8.85 -9.91 10.52
N ALA A 125 -8.59 -10.24 11.78
CA ALA A 125 -8.06 -9.28 12.76
C ALA A 125 -6.72 -8.68 12.30
N VAL A 126 -5.84 -9.48 11.70
CA VAL A 126 -4.57 -8.99 11.13
C VAL A 126 -4.83 -8.04 9.95
N HIS A 127 -5.77 -8.33 9.06
CA HIS A 127 -6.12 -7.41 7.96
C HIS A 127 -6.77 -6.10 8.44
N ASP A 128 -7.61 -6.18 9.47
CA ASP A 128 -8.21 -4.99 10.08
C ASP A 128 -7.14 -4.07 10.67
N LEU A 129 -6.10 -4.66 11.30
CA LEU A 129 -4.93 -3.89 11.71
C LEU A 129 -4.21 -3.29 10.50
N LEU A 130 -3.91 -4.08 9.46
CA LEU A 130 -3.21 -3.61 8.24
C LEU A 130 -3.92 -2.47 7.48
N ALA A 131 -5.23 -2.30 7.69
CA ALA A 131 -6.02 -1.20 7.13
C ALA A 131 -5.81 0.14 7.85
N GLY A 132 -5.23 0.14 9.05
CA GLY A 132 -4.86 1.35 9.80
C GLY A 132 -3.39 1.77 9.63
N SER A 133 -2.89 2.58 10.58
CA SER A 133 -1.50 3.06 10.62
C SER A 133 -0.60 2.12 11.42
N GLN A 134 0.58 1.77 10.89
CA GLN A 134 1.61 1.03 11.62
C GLN A 134 2.99 1.61 11.35
N HIS A 135 3.91 1.39 12.28
CA HIS A 135 5.33 1.50 11.96
C HIS A 135 5.72 0.46 10.89
N PRO A 136 6.73 0.77 10.03
CA PRO A 136 7.16 -0.15 8.97
C PRO A 136 7.53 -1.56 9.47
N SER A 137 8.17 -1.66 10.63
CA SER A 137 8.53 -2.96 11.25
C SER A 137 7.29 -3.77 11.64
N GLN A 138 6.28 -3.12 12.24
CA GLN A 138 5.03 -3.75 12.65
C GLN A 138 4.20 -4.15 11.44
N ARG A 139 4.15 -3.33 10.38
CA ARG A 139 3.49 -3.68 9.13
C ARG A 139 4.10 -4.95 8.50
N LYS A 140 5.44 -5.05 8.50
CA LYS A 140 6.13 -6.27 8.04
C LYS A 140 5.71 -7.50 8.86
N GLN A 141 5.62 -7.38 10.18
CA GLN A 141 5.15 -8.49 11.04
C GLN A 141 3.69 -8.86 10.79
N LEU A 142 2.81 -7.89 10.54
CA LEU A 142 1.42 -8.16 10.18
C LEU A 142 1.32 -8.84 8.80
N TYR A 143 2.15 -8.46 7.83
CA TYR A 143 2.23 -9.19 6.55
C TYR A 143 2.69 -10.63 6.74
N GLU A 144 3.67 -10.88 7.61
CA GLU A 144 4.11 -12.24 7.96
C GLU A 144 2.95 -13.07 8.56
N LEU A 145 2.23 -12.49 9.53
CA LEU A 145 1.09 -13.15 10.18
C LEU A 145 -0.07 -13.42 9.19
N ALA A 146 -0.41 -12.45 8.34
CA ALA A 146 -1.45 -12.59 7.33
C ALA A 146 -1.08 -13.65 6.29
N ALA A 147 0.19 -13.68 5.86
CA ALA A 147 0.69 -14.68 4.92
C ALA A 147 0.66 -16.09 5.53
N LYS A 148 1.11 -16.25 6.78
CA LYS A 148 1.06 -17.52 7.52
C LYS A 148 -0.38 -18.00 7.69
N ALA A 149 -1.29 -17.15 8.16
CA ALA A 149 -2.70 -17.49 8.35
C ALA A 149 -3.38 -17.87 7.02
N SER A 150 -3.07 -17.17 5.93
CA SER A 150 -3.56 -17.50 4.59
C SER A 150 -3.03 -18.85 4.11
N GLY A 151 -1.73 -19.13 4.28
CA GLY A 151 -1.17 -20.44 3.92
C GLY A 151 -1.74 -21.59 4.77
N LEU A 152 -2.03 -21.35 6.05
CA LEU A 152 -2.68 -22.36 6.92
C LEU A 152 -4.09 -22.66 6.42
N LEU A 153 -4.85 -21.62 6.07
CA LEU A 153 -6.17 -21.78 5.47
C LEU A 153 -6.10 -22.48 4.10
N ALA A 154 -5.05 -22.23 3.31
CA ALA A 154 -4.82 -22.95 2.07
C ALA A 154 -4.63 -24.44 2.33
N TYR A 155 -3.71 -24.80 3.23
CA TYR A 155 -3.43 -26.19 3.61
C TYR A 155 -4.68 -26.90 4.15
N MET A 156 -5.42 -26.24 5.05
CA MET A 156 -6.71 -26.73 5.55
C MET A 156 -7.72 -26.95 4.43
N ALA A 157 -7.82 -26.01 3.48
CA ALA A 157 -8.73 -26.10 2.36
C ALA A 157 -8.37 -27.25 1.41
N VAL A 158 -7.08 -27.51 1.17
CA VAL A 158 -6.62 -28.69 0.43
C VAL A 158 -7.11 -29.96 1.11
N ASN A 159 -6.86 -30.11 2.40
CA ASN A 159 -7.24 -31.29 3.17
C ASN A 159 -8.77 -31.45 3.34
N ALA A 160 -9.53 -30.38 3.14
CA ALA A 160 -10.99 -30.40 3.10
C ALA A 160 -11.57 -30.58 1.67
N GLY A 161 -10.73 -30.82 0.65
CA GLY A 161 -11.16 -30.98 -0.74
C GLY A 161 -11.65 -29.68 -1.41
N ARG A 162 -11.37 -28.52 -0.82
CA ARG A 162 -11.80 -27.19 -1.32
C ARG A 162 -10.72 -26.56 -2.20
N LEU A 163 -10.31 -27.24 -3.26
CA LEU A 163 -9.12 -26.91 -4.06
C LEU A 163 -9.15 -25.48 -4.65
N ARG A 164 -10.30 -25.03 -5.17
CA ARG A 164 -10.45 -23.64 -5.67
C ARG A 164 -10.19 -22.60 -4.58
N LEU A 165 -10.69 -22.84 -3.38
CA LEU A 165 -10.49 -21.93 -2.25
C LEU A 165 -9.04 -22.00 -1.75
N ALA A 166 -8.44 -23.19 -1.73
CA ALA A 166 -7.03 -23.36 -1.40
C ALA A 166 -6.13 -22.55 -2.34
N ARG A 167 -6.44 -22.52 -3.64
CA ARG A 167 -5.71 -21.74 -4.64
C ARG A 167 -5.79 -20.24 -4.37
N SER A 168 -6.97 -19.72 -4.01
CA SER A 168 -7.14 -18.32 -3.61
C SER A 168 -6.31 -17.96 -2.38
N TYR A 169 -6.32 -18.81 -1.35
CA TYR A 169 -5.51 -18.59 -0.15
C TYR A 169 -4.00 -18.69 -0.42
N CYS A 170 -3.56 -19.59 -1.31
CA CYS A 170 -2.16 -19.64 -1.73
C CYS A 170 -1.74 -18.35 -2.45
N ALA A 171 -2.59 -17.81 -3.34
CA ALA A 171 -2.30 -16.58 -4.06
C ALA A 171 -2.13 -15.39 -3.10
N GLU A 172 -3.02 -15.28 -2.11
CA GLU A 172 -2.93 -14.27 -1.05
C GLU A 172 -1.64 -14.42 -0.23
N ALA A 173 -1.34 -15.64 0.24
CA ALA A 173 -0.15 -15.92 1.03
C ALA A 173 1.14 -15.60 0.26
N LEU A 174 1.22 -15.94 -1.03
CA LEU A 174 2.36 -15.62 -1.89
C LEU A 174 2.52 -14.12 -2.14
N GLN A 175 1.43 -13.40 -2.34
CA GLN A 175 1.49 -11.94 -2.52
C GLN A 175 2.10 -11.28 -1.29
N LEU A 176 1.65 -11.70 -0.10
CA LEU A 176 2.13 -11.15 1.17
C LEU A 176 3.56 -11.58 1.47
N SER A 177 3.90 -12.87 1.31
CA SER A 177 5.25 -13.38 1.59
C SER A 177 6.31 -12.75 0.67
N ARG A 178 5.99 -12.53 -0.61
CA ARG A 178 6.87 -11.85 -1.56
C ARG A 178 7.06 -10.38 -1.22
N ALA A 179 6.01 -9.70 -0.75
CA ALA A 179 6.09 -8.29 -0.34
C ALA A 179 7.05 -8.06 0.85
N ILE A 180 7.30 -9.09 1.67
CA ILE A 180 8.25 -9.05 2.79
C ILE A 180 9.53 -9.86 2.55
N GLU A 181 9.70 -10.39 1.34
CA GLU A 181 10.83 -11.23 0.91
C GLU A 181 11.05 -12.47 1.80
N ASP A 182 9.97 -13.04 2.36
CA ASP A 182 10.04 -14.26 3.17
C ASP A 182 10.06 -15.49 2.26
N ARG A 183 11.29 -15.95 1.95
CA ARG A 183 11.53 -17.10 1.08
C ARG A 183 11.05 -18.41 1.69
N ASN A 184 11.19 -18.58 3.01
CA ASN A 184 10.77 -19.81 3.69
C ASN A 184 9.25 -19.97 3.62
N LEU A 185 8.53 -18.88 3.88
CA LEU A 185 7.07 -18.89 3.80
C LEU A 185 6.61 -19.07 2.34
N THR A 186 7.27 -18.43 1.39
CA THR A 186 7.01 -18.60 -0.05
C THR A 186 7.18 -20.06 -0.47
N ALA A 187 8.28 -20.70 -0.05
CA ALA A 187 8.56 -22.10 -0.31
C ALA A 187 7.49 -23.04 0.27
N TRP A 188 7.07 -22.78 1.52
CA TRP A 188 6.01 -23.55 2.16
C TRP A 188 4.67 -23.43 1.44
N VAL A 189 4.29 -22.22 1.00
CA VAL A 189 3.05 -22.02 0.23
C VAL A 189 3.14 -22.71 -1.13
N HIS A 190 4.30 -22.72 -1.79
CA HIS A 190 4.53 -23.50 -3.01
C HIS A 190 4.37 -25.01 -2.79
N GLY A 191 4.84 -25.54 -1.64
CA GLY A 191 4.54 -26.92 -1.24
C GLY A 191 3.03 -27.19 -1.11
N THR A 192 2.27 -26.22 -0.57
CA THR A 192 0.81 -26.31 -0.47
C THR A 192 0.13 -26.27 -1.84
N GLN A 193 0.60 -25.42 -2.77
CA GLN A 193 0.12 -25.40 -4.16
C GLN A 193 0.42 -26.71 -4.89
N SER A 194 1.59 -27.32 -4.63
CA SER A 194 1.93 -28.63 -5.16
C SER A 194 0.92 -29.69 -4.70
N LEU A 195 0.58 -29.70 -3.41
CA LEU A 195 -0.41 -30.64 -2.86
C LEU A 195 -1.81 -30.39 -3.44
N GLU A 196 -2.23 -29.13 -3.56
CA GLU A 196 -3.49 -28.74 -4.21
C GLU A 196 -3.56 -29.26 -5.65
N ALA A 197 -2.52 -28.99 -6.45
CA ALA A 197 -2.46 -29.40 -7.85
C ALA A 197 -2.40 -30.91 -8.02
N TYR A 198 -1.71 -31.60 -7.11
CA TYR A 198 -1.67 -33.06 -7.10
C TYR A 198 -3.08 -33.65 -6.90
N TYR A 199 -3.85 -33.14 -5.93
CA TYR A 199 -5.22 -33.61 -5.69
C TYR A 199 -6.21 -33.19 -6.79
N ASP A 200 -5.91 -32.12 -7.54
CA ASP A 200 -6.66 -31.69 -8.73
C ASP A 200 -6.30 -32.51 -10.00
N GLY A 201 -5.35 -33.44 -9.90
CA GLY A 201 -4.85 -34.23 -11.04
C GLY A 201 -3.90 -33.48 -11.99
N ARG A 202 -3.49 -32.26 -11.63
CA ARG A 202 -2.55 -31.42 -12.40
C ARG A 202 -1.11 -31.69 -11.98
N TYR A 203 -0.62 -32.90 -12.31
CA TYR A 203 0.69 -33.36 -11.85
C TYR A 203 1.89 -32.55 -12.38
N ALA A 204 1.78 -31.98 -13.59
CA ALA A 204 2.81 -31.11 -14.15
C ALA A 204 2.98 -29.84 -13.29
N ASP A 205 1.87 -29.17 -13.02
CA ASP A 205 1.82 -27.97 -12.16
C ASP A 205 2.29 -28.30 -10.74
N ALA A 206 1.89 -29.47 -10.20
CA ALA A 206 2.34 -29.90 -8.87
C ALA A 206 3.87 -29.96 -8.78
N ARG A 207 4.51 -30.59 -9.77
CA ARG A 207 5.98 -30.63 -9.86
C ARG A 207 6.59 -29.23 -10.01
N GLU A 208 5.98 -28.37 -10.83
CA GLU A 208 6.48 -27.01 -11.04
C GLU A 208 6.42 -26.18 -9.76
N TYR A 209 5.31 -26.24 -9.02
CA TYR A 209 5.20 -25.59 -7.72
C TYR A 209 6.21 -26.13 -6.70
N ALA A 210 6.41 -27.45 -6.64
CA ALA A 210 7.41 -28.03 -5.75
C ALA A 210 8.84 -27.53 -6.05
N LEU A 211 9.20 -27.39 -7.33
CA LEU A 211 10.49 -26.84 -7.73
C LEU A 211 10.59 -25.33 -7.46
N GLY A 212 9.50 -24.59 -7.66
CA GLY A 212 9.44 -23.15 -7.36
C GLY A 212 9.69 -22.83 -5.89
N GLY A 213 9.44 -23.77 -4.97
CA GLY A 213 9.76 -23.63 -3.55
C GLY A 213 11.22 -23.85 -3.16
N LEU A 214 12.11 -24.20 -4.10
CA LEU A 214 13.54 -24.42 -3.82
C LEU A 214 14.44 -23.22 -4.11
N LEU A 215 13.90 -22.14 -4.70
CA LEU A 215 14.61 -20.92 -5.13
C LEU A 215 14.54 -19.81 -4.06
#